data_AF-A0A2V9UA77-F1
#
_entry.id   AF-A0A2V9UA77-F1
#
_cell.length_a   1.000
_cell.length_b   1.000
_cell.length_c   1.000
_cell.angle_alpha   90.00
_cell.angle_beta   90.00
_cell.angle_gamma   90.00
#
_symmetry.space_group_name_H-M   'P 1'
#
loop_
_entity.id
_entity.type
_entity.pdbx_description
1 polymer ?
#
loop_
_entity_poly.entity_id
_entity_poly.type
_entity_poly.pdbx_seq_one_letter_code
_entity_poly.pdbx_strand_id
1 'polypeptide(L)'
;MSQETVAAQHMIACFAQWQGREPTSVAADATYGNGEFLQWLMERGITPYMRTRDSTLRKNSPLYGPERFSYLPESNSYLCPAGQQLNYGGHNARNRTHVYIGTRKRCGACAQKAQCTSSPLKYLAIHIHEPARQRARDLANTPGFANAQRQRKKVEALFAELKNQIGLRRLRLRRMKFVREQFFLAAARPRPEHQTTGPLPQPIATIHLARDDLVVALRRRTPVDRNAHDRDSVSFRR
;
A
#
# COMPACT_ATOMS: atom_id res chain seq x y z
N MET A 1 7.35 -4.89 8.18
CA MET A 1 6.76 -3.69 7.53
C MET A 1 7.82 -2.72 7.07
N SER A 2 7.53 -1.91 6.05
CA SER A 2 8.44 -0.83 5.60
C SER A 2 8.37 0.38 6.54
N GLN A 3 9.46 1.15 6.64
CA GLN A 3 9.47 2.41 7.40
C GLN A 3 8.41 3.41 6.90
N GLU A 4 8.09 3.38 5.62
CA GLU A 4 7.03 4.23 5.03
C GLU A 4 5.65 3.86 5.55
N THR A 5 5.38 2.56 5.71
CA THR A 5 4.10 2.09 6.26
C THR A 5 3.95 2.49 7.73
N VAL A 6 5.04 2.42 8.50
CA VAL A 6 5.06 2.87 9.91
C VAL A 6 4.80 4.37 9.99
N ALA A 7 5.44 5.17 9.13
CA ALA A 7 5.19 6.60 9.06
C ALA A 7 3.73 6.92 8.69
N ALA A 8 3.12 6.13 7.79
CA ALA A 8 1.71 6.26 7.44
C ALA A 8 0.78 5.99 8.62
N GLN A 9 1.03 4.92 9.39
CA GLN A 9 0.28 4.62 10.61
C GLN A 9 0.37 5.76 11.61
N HIS A 10 1.57 6.32 11.81
CA HIS A 10 1.76 7.47 12.69
C HIS A 10 0.98 8.70 12.21
N MET A 11 0.96 9.00 10.91
CA MET A 11 0.17 10.11 10.37
C MET A 11 -1.34 9.92 10.58
N ILE A 12 -1.84 8.70 10.42
CA ILE A 12 -3.25 8.37 10.68
C ILE A 12 -3.58 8.52 12.17
N ALA A 13 -2.70 8.05 13.06
CA ALA A 13 -2.86 8.22 14.50
C ALA A 13 -2.87 9.70 14.92
N CYS A 14 -1.96 10.51 14.37
CA CYS A 14 -1.96 11.96 14.62
C CYS A 14 -3.23 12.63 14.11
N PHE A 15 -3.74 12.23 12.94
CA PHE A 15 -5.01 12.72 12.43
C PHE A 15 -6.16 12.40 13.41
N ALA A 16 -6.23 11.16 13.88
CA ALA A 16 -7.28 10.74 14.80
C ALA A 16 -7.24 11.52 16.12
N GLN A 17 -6.04 11.77 16.64
CA GLN A 17 -5.84 12.59 17.84
C GLN A 17 -6.30 14.04 17.62
N TRP A 18 -5.96 14.63 16.47
CA TRP A 18 -6.26 16.03 16.20
C TRP A 18 -7.74 16.29 15.89
N GLN A 19 -8.39 15.36 15.19
CA GLN A 19 -9.78 15.49 14.76
C GLN A 19 -10.78 14.82 15.72
N GLY A 20 -10.28 14.09 16.72
CA GLY A 20 -11.12 13.33 17.65
C GLY A 20 -11.86 12.15 17.01
N ARG A 21 -11.48 11.74 15.79
CA ARG A 21 -12.13 10.64 15.05
C ARG A 21 -11.17 9.97 14.07
N GLU A 22 -11.36 8.68 13.84
CA GLU A 22 -10.66 7.94 12.79
C GLU A 22 -11.14 8.39 11.39
N PRO A 23 -10.27 8.32 10.37
CA PRO A 23 -10.67 8.63 9.00
C PRO A 23 -11.58 7.53 8.43
N THR A 24 -12.59 7.91 7.66
CA THR A 24 -13.50 6.94 7.01
C THR A 24 -12.77 6.06 5.97
N SER A 25 -11.79 6.64 5.27
CA SER A 25 -11.05 5.94 4.22
C SER A 25 -9.61 6.46 4.08
N VAL A 26 -8.76 5.70 3.39
CA VAL A 26 -7.38 6.07 3.05
C VAL A 26 -7.11 5.65 1.61
N ALA A 27 -6.61 6.57 0.77
CA ALA A 27 -6.24 6.23 -0.61
C ALA A 27 -4.74 6.35 -0.83
N ALA A 28 -4.06 5.22 -0.97
CA ALA A 28 -2.62 5.16 -1.13
C ALA A 28 -2.22 4.58 -2.50
N ASP A 29 -0.94 4.75 -2.84
CA ASP A 29 -0.36 4.02 -3.97
C ASP A 29 -0.23 2.51 -3.65
N ALA A 30 0.10 1.71 -4.67
CA ALA A 30 0.20 0.26 -4.53
C ALA A 30 1.35 -0.20 -3.62
N THR A 31 2.30 0.67 -3.25
CA THR A 31 3.41 0.31 -2.38
C THR A 31 2.97 0.13 -0.93
N TYR A 32 1.90 0.81 -0.52
CA TYR A 32 1.25 0.65 0.78
C TYR A 32 0.30 -0.55 0.86
N GLY A 33 -0.05 -1.16 -0.27
CA GLY A 33 -0.96 -2.31 -0.36
C GLY A 33 -0.38 -3.64 0.14
N ASN A 34 0.31 -3.62 1.28
CA ASN A 34 0.80 -4.80 1.98
C ASN A 34 -0.30 -5.38 2.91
N GLY A 35 -0.25 -6.68 3.18
CA GLY A 35 -1.32 -7.34 3.93
C GLY A 35 -1.47 -6.85 5.38
N GLU A 36 -0.37 -6.56 6.07
CA GLU A 36 -0.39 -6.09 7.47
C GLU A 36 -1.04 -4.71 7.61
N PHE A 37 -0.73 -3.79 6.70
CA PHE A 37 -1.29 -2.44 6.69
C PHE A 37 -2.77 -2.43 6.30
N LEU A 38 -3.14 -3.24 5.30
CA LEU A 38 -4.54 -3.41 4.93
C LEU A 38 -5.35 -3.98 6.10
N GLN A 39 -4.81 -4.99 6.79
CA GLN A 39 -5.44 -5.55 7.98
C GLN A 39 -5.59 -4.49 9.08
N TRP A 40 -4.51 -3.75 9.38
CA TRP A 40 -4.50 -2.69 10.40
C TRP A 40 -5.53 -1.59 10.14
N LEU A 41 -5.75 -1.21 8.87
CA LEU A 41 -6.79 -0.24 8.50
C LEU A 41 -8.19 -0.83 8.70
N MET A 42 -8.41 -2.08 8.30
CA MET A 42 -9.72 -2.72 8.41
C MET A 42 -10.13 -2.98 9.87
N GLU A 43 -9.19 -3.31 10.75
CA GLU A 43 -9.44 -3.45 12.20
C GLU A 43 -9.92 -2.15 12.83
N ARG A 44 -9.60 -1.00 12.22
CA ARG A 44 -10.03 0.34 12.65
C ARG A 44 -11.28 0.83 11.91
N GLY A 45 -11.89 0.01 11.06
CA GLY A 45 -13.02 0.42 10.22
C GLY A 45 -12.65 1.41 9.11
N ILE A 46 -11.36 1.57 8.81
CA ILE A 46 -10.88 2.51 7.79
C ILE A 46 -10.86 1.81 6.43
N THR A 47 -11.58 2.35 5.45
CA THR A 47 -11.67 1.74 4.11
C THR A 47 -10.38 1.98 3.30
N PRO A 48 -9.66 0.92 2.86
CA PRO A 48 -8.41 1.09 2.13
C PRO A 48 -8.62 1.18 0.61
N TYR A 49 -8.61 2.39 0.05
CA TYR A 49 -8.62 2.64 -1.39
C TYR A 49 -7.22 2.58 -2.00
N MET A 50 -6.57 1.41 -1.92
CA MET A 50 -5.25 1.17 -2.51
C MET A 50 -5.17 -0.21 -3.16
N ARG A 51 -4.36 -0.34 -4.21
CA ARG A 51 -4.17 -1.65 -4.88
C ARG A 51 -3.23 -2.52 -4.07
N THR A 52 -3.51 -3.83 -4.04
CA THR A 52 -2.62 -4.82 -3.45
C THR A 52 -1.29 -4.92 -4.20
N ARG A 53 -0.21 -5.11 -3.44
CA ARG A 53 1.10 -5.44 -3.98
C ARG A 53 1.16 -6.94 -4.28
N ASP A 54 0.60 -7.34 -5.41
CA ASP A 54 0.69 -8.73 -5.91
C ASP A 54 1.92 -8.90 -6.83
N SER A 55 2.53 -10.10 -6.83
CA SER A 55 3.62 -10.43 -7.75
C SER A 55 3.11 -10.44 -9.19
N THR A 56 3.98 -10.08 -10.15
CA THR A 56 3.66 -10.11 -11.59
C THR A 56 3.25 -11.51 -12.05
N LEU A 57 3.90 -12.54 -11.50
CA LEU A 57 3.57 -13.96 -11.70
C LEU A 57 2.11 -14.28 -11.32
N ARG A 58 1.59 -13.72 -10.23
CA ARG A 58 0.19 -13.92 -9.83
C ARG A 58 -0.76 -13.16 -10.76
N LYS A 59 -0.42 -11.93 -11.15
CA LYS A 59 -1.30 -11.08 -11.97
C LYS A 59 -1.52 -11.59 -13.39
N ASN A 60 -0.49 -12.20 -13.99
CA ASN A 60 -0.52 -12.64 -15.38
C ASN A 60 -0.70 -14.16 -15.52
N SER A 61 -0.94 -14.87 -14.42
CA SER A 61 -1.15 -16.32 -14.46
C SER A 61 -2.52 -16.63 -15.06
N PRO A 62 -2.61 -17.43 -16.13
CA PRO A 62 -3.89 -17.95 -16.61
C PRO A 62 -4.46 -19.05 -15.70
N LEU A 63 -3.65 -19.55 -14.75
CA LEU A 63 -4.05 -20.59 -13.81
C LEU A 63 -4.91 -20.03 -12.67
N TYR A 64 -5.75 -20.89 -12.08
CA TYR A 64 -6.59 -20.54 -10.94
C TYR A 64 -5.79 -19.97 -9.77
N GLY A 65 -6.11 -18.72 -9.40
CA GLY A 65 -5.60 -18.09 -8.19
C GLY A 65 -6.42 -18.44 -6.94
N PRO A 66 -5.99 -17.97 -5.75
CA PRO A 66 -6.65 -18.23 -4.47
C PRO A 66 -8.14 -17.89 -4.42
N GLU A 67 -8.59 -16.91 -5.21
CA GLU A 67 -9.97 -16.47 -5.32
C GLU A 67 -10.95 -17.56 -5.81
N ARG A 68 -10.45 -18.60 -6.50
CA ARG A 68 -11.27 -19.75 -6.91
C ARG A 68 -11.29 -20.89 -5.89
N PHE A 69 -10.57 -20.77 -4.78
CA PHE A 69 -10.53 -21.80 -3.74
C PHE A 69 -11.32 -21.35 -2.52
N SER A 70 -12.11 -22.26 -1.95
CA SER A 70 -12.93 -21.99 -0.77
C SER A 70 -12.26 -22.53 0.47
N TYR A 71 -12.11 -21.71 1.51
CA TYR A 71 -11.55 -22.15 2.78
C TYR A 71 -12.58 -22.95 3.60
N LEU A 72 -12.17 -24.09 4.15
CA LEU A 72 -12.94 -24.92 5.07
C LEU A 72 -12.35 -24.79 6.47
N PRO A 73 -13.00 -24.03 7.38
CA PRO A 73 -12.47 -23.79 8.73
C PRO A 73 -12.33 -25.06 9.56
N GLU A 74 -13.28 -26.00 9.44
CA GLU A 74 -13.34 -27.23 10.26
C GLU A 74 -12.12 -28.13 10.10
N SER A 75 -11.57 -28.19 8.89
CA SER A 75 -10.43 -29.06 8.55
C SER A 75 -9.15 -28.29 8.28
N ASN A 76 -9.15 -26.96 8.43
CA ASN A 76 -8.08 -26.06 8.01
C ASN A 76 -7.55 -26.46 6.61
N SER A 77 -8.46 -26.55 5.65
CA SER A 77 -8.17 -27.00 4.29
C SER A 77 -8.81 -26.08 3.25
N TYR A 78 -8.36 -26.17 2.01
CA TYR A 78 -8.97 -25.44 0.90
C TYR A 78 -9.64 -26.40 -0.08
N LEU A 79 -10.83 -26.06 -0.52
CA LEU A 79 -11.56 -26.78 -1.57
C LEU A 79 -11.23 -26.16 -2.93
N CYS A 80 -10.79 -27.00 -3.87
CA CYS A 80 -10.64 -26.68 -5.28
C CYS A 80 -12.01 -26.56 -5.98
N PRO A 81 -12.16 -25.81 -7.08
CA PRO A 81 -13.37 -25.81 -7.92
C PRO A 81 -13.83 -27.20 -8.37
N ALA A 82 -12.92 -28.18 -8.44
CA ALA A 82 -13.22 -29.57 -8.77
C ALA A 82 -13.64 -30.42 -7.54
N GLY A 83 -13.92 -29.80 -6.39
CA GLY A 83 -14.35 -30.46 -5.15
C GLY A 83 -13.25 -31.20 -4.37
N GLN A 84 -11.99 -31.11 -4.79
CA GLN A 84 -10.87 -31.78 -4.13
C GLN A 84 -10.26 -30.90 -3.04
N GLN A 85 -9.96 -31.50 -1.87
CA GLN A 85 -9.33 -30.79 -0.74
C GLN A 85 -7.81 -30.67 -0.89
N LEU A 86 -7.29 -29.51 -0.49
CA LEU A 86 -5.88 -29.18 -0.32
C LEU A 86 -5.59 -29.09 1.17
N ASN A 87 -4.63 -29.90 1.64
CA ASN A 87 -4.29 -30.00 3.05
C ASN A 87 -3.24 -28.95 3.43
N TYR A 88 -3.24 -28.53 4.69
CA TYR A 88 -2.20 -27.65 5.22
C TYR A 88 -0.83 -28.32 5.13
N GLY A 89 0.10 -27.67 4.42
CA GLY A 89 1.47 -28.14 4.18
C GLY A 89 2.54 -27.36 4.96
N GLY A 90 2.14 -26.36 5.75
CA GLY A 90 3.03 -25.59 6.61
C GLY A 90 2.98 -24.08 6.39
N HIS A 91 3.86 -23.37 7.09
CA HIS A 91 3.95 -21.92 7.13
C HIS A 91 5.35 -21.47 6.69
N ASN A 92 5.41 -20.55 5.74
CA ASN A 92 6.64 -19.89 5.35
C ASN A 92 6.73 -18.52 6.06
N ALA A 93 7.58 -18.45 7.10
CA ALA A 93 7.78 -17.25 7.90
C ALA A 93 8.32 -16.06 7.10
N ARG A 94 9.23 -16.32 6.14
CA ARG A 94 9.86 -15.27 5.32
C ARG A 94 8.83 -14.57 4.43
N ASN A 95 7.91 -15.35 3.86
CA ASN A 95 6.88 -14.85 2.95
C ASN A 95 5.53 -14.62 3.65
N ARG A 96 5.42 -14.91 4.95
CA ARG A 96 4.20 -14.76 5.77
C ARG A 96 2.99 -15.39 5.10
N THR A 97 3.19 -16.63 4.67
CA THR A 97 2.27 -17.34 3.78
C THR A 97 2.07 -18.75 4.30
N HIS A 98 0.80 -19.16 4.42
CA HIS A 98 0.40 -20.54 4.65
C HIS A 98 0.38 -21.28 3.31
N VAL A 99 0.90 -22.50 3.32
CA VAL A 99 0.97 -23.33 2.12
C VAL A 99 -0.04 -24.45 2.26
N TYR A 100 -0.89 -24.60 1.24
CA TYR A 100 -1.84 -25.70 1.11
C TYR A 100 -1.50 -26.51 -0.13
N ILE A 101 -1.47 -27.83 0.02
CA ILE A 101 -0.92 -28.76 -0.96
C ILE A 101 -1.98 -29.79 -1.32
N GLY A 102 -2.22 -29.97 -2.62
CA GLY A 102 -3.04 -31.05 -3.15
C GLY A 102 -2.26 -32.37 -3.25
N THR A 103 -2.97 -33.50 -3.32
CA THR A 103 -2.34 -34.82 -3.48
C THR A 103 -2.18 -35.19 -4.95
N ARG A 104 -1.08 -35.84 -5.32
CA ARG A 104 -0.81 -36.30 -6.71
C ARG A 104 -1.92 -37.19 -7.27
N LYS A 105 -2.49 -38.09 -6.47
CA LYS A 105 -3.61 -38.96 -6.87
C LYS A 105 -4.85 -38.15 -7.29
N ARG A 106 -5.23 -37.15 -6.48
CA ARG A 106 -6.40 -36.29 -6.72
C ARG A 106 -6.18 -35.29 -7.85
N CYS A 107 -5.01 -34.62 -7.87
CA CYS A 107 -4.68 -33.64 -8.90
C CYS A 107 -4.37 -34.29 -10.26
N GLY A 108 -3.82 -35.51 -10.27
CA GLY A 108 -3.42 -36.22 -11.48
C GLY A 108 -4.60 -36.60 -12.38
N ALA A 109 -5.70 -37.08 -11.79
CA ALA A 109 -6.91 -37.48 -12.50
C ALA A 109 -7.94 -36.34 -12.68
N CYS A 110 -7.60 -35.11 -12.29
CA CYS A 110 -8.54 -33.98 -12.32
C CYS A 110 -8.72 -33.42 -13.74
N ALA A 111 -9.96 -33.36 -14.22
CA ALA A 111 -10.29 -32.79 -15.53
C ALA A 111 -9.89 -31.30 -15.67
N GLN A 112 -9.88 -30.55 -14.56
CA GLN A 112 -9.51 -29.13 -14.55
C GLN A 112 -8.02 -28.88 -14.31
N LYS A 113 -7.16 -29.92 -14.33
CA LYS A 113 -5.73 -29.80 -14.05
C LYS A 113 -5.05 -28.73 -14.90
N ALA A 114 -5.33 -28.71 -16.21
CA ALA A 114 -4.73 -27.75 -17.15
C ALA A 114 -4.98 -26.27 -16.79
N GLN A 115 -6.14 -25.97 -16.18
CA GLN A 115 -6.48 -24.61 -15.73
C GLN A 115 -6.07 -24.36 -14.27
N CYS A 116 -5.85 -25.41 -13.48
CA CYS A 116 -5.56 -25.30 -12.06
C CYS A 116 -4.06 -25.20 -11.76
N THR A 117 -3.21 -26.03 -12.39
CA THR A 117 -1.77 -26.09 -12.12
C THR A 117 -1.00 -26.71 -13.29
N SER A 118 0.19 -26.19 -13.58
CA SER A 118 1.15 -26.82 -14.49
C SER A 118 1.97 -27.93 -13.82
N SER A 119 2.04 -27.95 -12.49
CA SER A 119 2.79 -28.92 -11.71
C SER A 119 1.99 -30.22 -11.47
N PRO A 120 2.64 -31.34 -11.07
CA PRO A 120 1.95 -32.60 -10.79
C PRO A 120 0.87 -32.51 -9.70
N LEU A 121 0.99 -31.52 -8.82
CA LEU A 121 0.03 -31.21 -7.77
C LEU A 121 -0.11 -29.69 -7.60
N LYS A 122 -1.20 -29.24 -7.01
CA LYS A 122 -1.43 -27.81 -6.75
C LYS A 122 -0.73 -27.39 -5.46
N TYR A 123 0.12 -26.38 -5.58
CA TYR A 123 0.61 -25.59 -4.45
C TYR A 123 -0.17 -24.28 -4.38
N LEU A 124 -0.84 -24.06 -3.26
CA LEU A 124 -1.61 -22.85 -3.00
C LEU A 124 -0.99 -22.10 -1.82
N ALA A 125 -0.43 -20.93 -2.11
CA ALA A 125 0.28 -20.11 -1.14
C ALA A 125 -0.60 -18.90 -0.79
N ILE A 126 -1.09 -18.85 0.46
CA ILE A 126 -2.07 -17.87 0.93
C ILE A 126 -1.45 -17.01 2.01
N HIS A 127 -1.45 -15.69 1.81
CA HIS A 127 -0.90 -14.77 2.78
C HIS A 127 -1.72 -14.78 4.07
N ILE A 128 -1.10 -14.59 5.23
CA ILE A 128 -1.80 -14.59 6.53
C ILE A 128 -2.99 -13.60 6.54
N HIS A 129 -2.78 -12.42 5.95
CA HIS A 129 -3.82 -11.40 5.76
C HIS A 129 -4.47 -11.43 4.36
N GLU A 130 -4.69 -12.60 3.76
CA GLU A 130 -5.37 -12.69 2.46
C GLU A 130 -6.81 -12.12 2.47
N PRO A 131 -7.63 -12.26 3.54
CA PRO A 131 -8.95 -11.62 3.58
C PRO A 131 -8.90 -10.10 3.38
N ALA A 132 -7.93 -9.42 4.03
CA ALA A 132 -7.73 -7.99 3.86
C ALA A 132 -7.25 -7.63 2.45
N ARG A 133 -6.41 -8.47 1.84
CA ARG A 133 -5.98 -8.28 0.45
C ARG A 133 -7.14 -8.48 -0.53
N GLN A 134 -8.00 -9.47 -0.29
CA GLN A 134 -9.15 -9.73 -1.15
C GLN A 134 -10.13 -8.57 -1.13
N ARG A 135 -10.51 -8.08 0.06
CA ARG A 135 -11.35 -6.87 0.20
C ARG A 135 -10.76 -5.66 -0.53
N ALA A 136 -9.45 -5.44 -0.46
CA ALA A 136 -8.79 -4.36 -1.19
C ALA A 136 -8.86 -4.53 -2.73
N ARG A 137 -8.84 -5.78 -3.23
CA ARG A 137 -9.09 -6.06 -4.66
C ARG A 137 -10.53 -5.81 -5.05
N ASP A 138 -11.48 -6.22 -4.21
CA ASP A 138 -12.91 -6.01 -4.46
C ASP A 138 -13.23 -4.51 -4.52
N LEU A 139 -12.65 -3.72 -3.60
CA LEU A 139 -12.75 -2.26 -3.59
C LEU A 139 -12.18 -1.63 -4.86
N ALA A 140 -11.16 -2.21 -5.50
CA ALA A 140 -10.50 -1.62 -6.66
C ALA A 140 -11.41 -1.45 -7.89
N ASN A 141 -12.53 -2.19 -7.94
CA ASN A 141 -13.52 -2.12 -9.02
C ASN A 141 -14.71 -1.19 -8.69
N THR A 142 -14.71 -0.56 -7.52
CA THR A 142 -15.81 0.30 -7.07
C THR A 142 -15.68 1.74 -7.60
N PRO A 143 -16.79 2.48 -7.78
CA PRO A 143 -16.73 3.91 -8.12
C PRO A 143 -16.08 4.74 -7.01
N GLY A 144 -16.21 4.32 -5.75
CA GLY A 144 -15.54 4.94 -4.59
C GLY A 144 -14.02 4.94 -4.74
N PHE A 145 -13.44 3.83 -5.19
CA PHE A 145 -12.02 3.73 -5.47
C PHE A 145 -11.57 4.69 -6.58
N ALA A 146 -12.35 4.80 -7.67
CA ALA A 146 -12.03 5.73 -8.75
C ALA A 146 -12.04 7.19 -8.25
N ASN A 147 -13.00 7.58 -7.41
CA ASN A 147 -13.04 8.90 -6.79
C ASN A 147 -11.83 9.13 -5.88
N ALA A 148 -11.56 8.19 -4.97
CA ALA A 148 -10.43 8.28 -4.04
C ALA A 148 -9.08 8.43 -4.78
N GLN A 149 -8.89 7.71 -5.90
CA GLN A 149 -7.70 7.83 -6.74
C GLN A 149 -7.63 9.18 -7.47
N ARG A 150 -8.76 9.79 -7.85
CA ARG A 150 -8.77 11.17 -8.39
C ARG A 150 -8.37 12.19 -7.33
N GLN A 151 -8.84 12.06 -6.09
CA GLN A 151 -8.41 12.95 -5.00
C GLN A 151 -6.91 12.77 -4.71
N ARG A 152 -6.40 11.54 -4.75
CA ARG A 152 -4.97 11.24 -4.61
C ARG A 152 -4.11 12.00 -5.62
N LYS A 153 -4.54 12.09 -6.88
CA LYS A 153 -3.83 12.84 -7.94
C LYS A 153 -3.69 14.33 -7.63
N LYS A 154 -4.67 14.95 -6.95
CA LYS A 154 -4.56 16.35 -6.52
C LYS A 154 -3.42 16.53 -5.52
N VAL A 155 -3.32 15.63 -4.53
CA VAL A 155 -2.20 15.63 -3.59
C VAL A 155 -0.87 15.40 -4.32
N GLU A 156 -0.83 14.49 -5.30
CA GLU A 156 0.38 14.27 -6.10
C GLU A 156 0.82 15.52 -6.88
N ALA A 157 -0.13 16.30 -7.40
CA ALA A 157 0.15 17.58 -8.06
C ALA A 157 0.80 18.59 -7.10
N LEU A 158 0.28 18.69 -5.86
CA LEU A 158 0.89 19.54 -4.83
C LEU A 158 2.32 19.09 -4.49
N PHE A 159 2.54 17.77 -4.35
CA PHE A 159 3.90 17.27 -4.15
C PHE A 159 4.81 17.51 -5.36
N ALA A 160 4.27 17.52 -6.58
CA ALA A 160 5.03 17.87 -7.78
C ALA A 160 5.42 19.35 -7.77
N GLU A 161 4.51 20.24 -7.38
CA GLU A 161 4.77 21.68 -7.20
C GLU A 161 5.86 21.92 -6.15
N LEU A 162 5.74 21.30 -4.97
CA LEU A 162 6.75 21.37 -3.90
C LEU A 162 8.14 20.96 -4.41
N LYS A 163 8.21 19.88 -5.20
CA LYS A 163 9.48 19.37 -5.72
C LYS A 163 10.05 20.27 -6.82
N ASN A 164 9.23 20.65 -7.79
CA ASN A 164 9.70 21.24 -9.05
C ASN A 164 9.74 22.77 -8.99
N GLN A 165 8.79 23.42 -8.35
CA GLN A 165 8.70 24.88 -8.28
C GLN A 165 9.35 25.44 -7.01
N ILE A 166 9.09 24.82 -5.85
CA ILE A 166 9.70 25.25 -4.57
C ILE A 166 11.13 24.69 -4.40
N GLY A 167 11.52 23.72 -5.25
CA GLY A 167 12.87 23.17 -5.26
C GLY A 167 13.17 22.19 -4.12
N LEU A 168 12.14 21.57 -3.51
CA LEU A 168 12.30 20.55 -2.47
C LEU A 168 12.73 19.17 -2.99
N ARG A 169 13.26 19.08 -4.22
CA ARG A 169 13.94 17.85 -4.70
C ARG A 169 15.14 17.48 -3.83
N ARG A 170 15.83 18.49 -3.28
CA ARG A 170 16.94 18.32 -2.34
C ARG A 170 16.69 19.18 -1.11
N LEU A 171 16.93 18.61 0.07
CA LEU A 171 16.87 19.34 1.32
C LEU A 171 18.08 20.26 1.40
N ARG A 172 17.85 21.54 1.71
CA ARG A 172 18.92 22.54 1.82
C ARG A 172 19.53 22.54 3.21
N LEU A 173 18.70 22.28 4.22
CA LEU A 173 19.10 22.29 5.61
C LEU A 173 19.49 20.88 6.08
N ARG A 174 20.48 20.82 6.97
CA ARG A 174 20.95 19.59 7.62
C ARG A 174 20.35 19.50 9.03
N ARG A 175 20.23 18.29 9.59
CA ARG A 175 19.55 17.95 10.87
C ARG A 175 18.01 18.05 10.81
N MET A 176 17.34 17.13 11.53
CA MET A 176 15.89 16.90 11.39
C MET A 176 15.03 18.11 11.76
N LYS A 177 15.42 18.89 12.78
CA LYS A 177 14.71 20.11 13.20
C LYS A 177 14.55 21.09 12.03
N PHE A 178 15.68 21.45 11.41
CA PHE A 178 15.70 22.39 10.30
C PHE A 178 15.05 21.84 9.03
N VAL A 179 15.15 20.53 8.78
CA VAL A 179 14.41 19.88 7.69
C VAL A 179 12.90 20.04 7.89
N ARG A 180 12.38 19.85 9.11
CA ARG A 180 10.95 20.05 9.41
C ARG A 180 10.53 21.50 9.16
N GLU A 181 11.29 22.46 9.65
CA GLU A 181 11.05 23.90 9.43
C GLU A 181 11.00 24.24 7.93
N GLN A 182 11.90 23.68 7.11
CA GLN A 182 11.88 23.86 5.67
C GLN A 182 10.56 23.37 5.03
N PHE A 183 10.05 22.22 5.46
CA PHE A 183 8.75 21.72 4.99
C PHE A 183 7.58 22.57 5.49
N PHE A 184 7.62 23.06 6.73
CA PHE A 184 6.58 23.93 7.28
C PHE A 184 6.48 25.24 6.49
N LEU A 185 7.61 25.90 6.23
CA LEU A 185 7.64 27.14 5.45
C LEU A 185 7.18 26.94 4.01
N ALA A 186 7.57 25.83 3.38
CA ALA A 186 7.11 25.51 2.03
C ALA A 186 5.60 25.23 1.96
N ALA A 187 5.02 24.63 3.00
CA ALA A 187 3.60 24.35 3.08
C ALA A 187 2.76 25.61 3.34
N ALA A 188 3.30 26.58 4.09
CA ALA A 188 2.63 27.84 4.41
C ALA A 188 2.63 28.86 3.25
N ARG A 189 3.33 28.57 2.14
CA ARG A 189 3.39 29.48 0.99
C ARG A 189 1.99 29.67 0.38
N PRO A 190 1.53 30.92 0.18
CA PRO A 190 0.30 31.19 -0.55
C PRO A 190 0.45 30.72 -2.00
N ARG A 191 -0.56 29.99 -2.51
CA ARG A 191 -0.60 29.61 -3.93
C ARG A 191 -1.29 30.71 -4.74
N PRO A 192 -0.65 31.27 -5.77
CA PRO A 192 -1.40 32.00 -6.79
C PRO A 192 -2.26 30.97 -7.54
N GLU A 193 -3.54 31.27 -7.73
CA GLU A 193 -4.55 30.42 -8.40
C GLU A 193 -5.15 29.27 -7.57
N HIS A 194 -5.85 29.62 -6.48
CA HIS A 194 -7.18 29.09 -6.17
C HIS A 194 -7.79 30.00 -5.10
N GLN A 195 -8.53 31.03 -5.53
CA GLN A 195 -9.50 31.70 -4.67
C GLN A 195 -10.61 30.69 -4.37
N THR A 196 -10.46 29.97 -3.25
CA THR A 196 -11.60 29.45 -2.50
C THR A 196 -11.39 29.94 -1.08
N THR A 197 -12.21 30.91 -0.69
CA THR A 197 -12.29 31.47 0.64
C THR A 197 -12.65 30.36 1.63
N GLY A 198 -11.63 29.85 2.31
CA GLY A 198 -11.74 28.88 3.40
C GLY A 198 -10.51 29.01 4.31
N PRO A 199 -10.63 28.70 5.61
CA PRO A 199 -9.56 28.94 6.58
C PRO A 199 -8.28 28.17 6.22
N LEU A 200 -7.15 28.81 6.49
CA LEU A 200 -5.79 28.35 6.19
C LEU A 200 -5.53 26.91 6.69
N PRO A 201 -4.97 26.01 5.86
CA PRO A 201 -4.52 24.71 6.33
C PRO A 201 -3.21 24.85 7.11
N GLN A 202 -3.26 24.54 8.41
CA GLN A 202 -2.10 24.36 9.28
C GLN A 202 -1.57 22.91 9.17
N PRO A 203 -0.35 22.63 9.64
CA PRO A 203 0.62 21.89 8.84
C PRO A 203 0.58 20.37 9.02
N ILE A 204 1.33 19.69 8.13
CA ILE A 204 1.63 18.25 8.02
C ILE A 204 0.76 17.56 6.96
N ALA A 205 1.46 17.13 5.89
CA ALA A 205 0.99 16.31 4.77
C ALA A 205 -0.39 16.69 4.24
N THR A 206 -0.45 17.42 3.12
CA THR A 206 -1.73 17.90 2.56
C THR A 206 -2.81 16.82 2.49
N ILE A 207 -3.68 16.85 3.49
CA ILE A 207 -4.92 16.11 3.63
C ILE A 207 -5.97 16.94 2.89
N HIS A 208 -6.51 16.45 1.78
CA HIS A 208 -7.67 17.10 1.19
C HIS A 208 -8.90 16.76 2.05
N LEU A 209 -9.39 17.77 2.79
CA LEU A 209 -10.72 17.77 3.37
C LEU A 209 -11.75 17.99 2.24
N ALA A 210 -12.27 16.89 1.67
CA ALA A 210 -13.61 16.90 1.10
C ALA A 210 -14.57 16.51 2.21
N ARG A 211 -15.72 17.19 2.30
CA ARG A 211 -16.46 17.41 3.55
C ARG A 211 -16.93 16.17 4.33
N ASP A 212 -16.90 14.95 3.80
CA ASP A 212 -17.20 13.73 4.57
C ASP A 212 -16.29 12.51 4.25
N ASP A 213 -15.34 12.65 3.32
CA ASP A 213 -14.46 11.57 2.85
C ASP A 213 -13.00 12.00 2.93
N LEU A 214 -12.30 11.59 3.99
CA LEU A 214 -10.87 11.80 4.07
C LEU A 214 -10.14 10.86 3.11
N VAL A 215 -9.26 11.42 2.27
CA VAL A 215 -8.33 10.66 1.43
C VAL A 215 -6.91 11.02 1.83
N VAL A 216 -6.27 10.17 2.65
CA VAL A 216 -4.84 10.28 2.97
C VAL A 216 -4.03 9.71 1.81
N ALA A 217 -3.42 10.58 1.01
CA ALA A 217 -2.58 10.22 -0.12
C ALA A 217 -1.12 10.01 0.31
N LEU A 218 -0.69 8.75 0.31
CA LEU A 218 0.68 8.37 0.65
C LEU A 218 1.50 8.11 -0.61
N ARG A 219 2.72 8.68 -0.68
CA ARG A 219 3.68 8.47 -1.79
C ARG A 219 5.08 8.17 -1.25
N ARG A 220 5.80 7.27 -1.93
CA ARG A 220 7.21 6.93 -1.68
C ARG A 220 8.14 8.15 -1.70
N ARG A 221 9.18 8.16 -0.84
CA ARG A 221 10.40 8.94 -1.11
C ARG A 221 11.15 8.25 -2.25
N THR A 222 11.41 8.96 -3.36
CA THR A 222 12.39 8.49 -4.32
C THR A 222 13.77 8.45 -3.63
N PRO A 223 14.58 7.40 -3.81
CA PRO A 223 15.94 7.38 -3.28
C PRO A 223 16.69 8.58 -3.85
N VAL A 224 17.34 9.34 -2.97
CA VAL A 224 18.41 10.25 -3.40
C VAL A 224 19.57 9.34 -3.79
N ASP A 225 20.04 9.43 -5.03
CA ASP A 225 21.21 8.72 -5.52
C ASP A 225 22.36 8.85 -4.51
N ARG A 226 22.69 7.71 -3.87
CA ARG A 226 23.92 7.53 -3.12
C ARG A 226 24.91 6.86 -4.05
N ASN A 227 25.44 7.61 -5.00
CA ASN A 227 26.64 7.23 -5.75
C ASN A 227 27.40 8.49 -6.14
N ALA A 228 28.23 8.95 -5.22
CA ALA A 228 29.47 9.65 -5.54
C ALA A 228 30.49 9.13 -4.53
N HIS A 229 31.26 8.15 -4.97
CA HIS A 229 32.46 7.71 -4.28
C HIS A 229 33.45 8.89 -4.24
N ASP A 230 33.95 9.07 -3.03
CA ASP A 230 35.24 9.62 -2.64
C ASP A 230 36.33 9.59 -3.73
N ARG A 231 36.94 10.76 -3.95
CA ARG A 231 38.35 10.95 -4.35
C ARG A 231 38.70 12.45 -4.26
N ASP A 232 39.30 12.76 -3.12
CA ASP A 232 40.52 13.53 -2.94
C ASP A 232 40.65 14.99 -3.40
N SER A 233 41.24 15.73 -2.46
CA SER A 233 42.01 16.97 -2.58
C SER A 233 41.23 18.25 -2.84
N VAL A 234 41.18 19.13 -1.85
CA VAL A 234 41.99 20.36 -1.84
C VAL A 234 42.12 20.83 -0.39
N SER A 235 43.37 21.06 0.01
CA SER A 235 43.75 21.57 1.32
C SER A 235 43.38 23.05 1.47
N PHE A 236 43.05 23.42 2.70
CA PHE A 236 42.88 24.79 3.14
C PHE A 236 44.25 25.48 3.22
N ARG A 237 44.46 26.61 2.54
CA ARG A 237 45.22 27.73 3.09
C ARG A 237 44.56 29.05 2.66
N ARG A 238 44.38 29.89 3.69
CA ARG A 238 43.91 31.28 3.79
C ARG A 238 43.50 32.01 2.52
#